data_AF-A0A1B7VFS3-F1
#
_entry.id   AF-A0A1B7VFS3-F1
#
_cell.length_a   1.000
_cell.length_b   1.000
_cell.length_c   1.000
_cell.angle_alpha   90.00
_cell.angle_beta   90.00
_cell.angle_gamma   90.00
#
_symmetry.space_group_name_H-M   'P 1'
#
loop_
_entity.id
_entity.type
_entity.pdbx_description
1 polymer ?
#
loop_
_entity_poly.entity_id
_entity_poly.type
_entity_poly.pdbx_seq_one_letter_code
_entity_poly.pdbx_strand_id
1 'polypeptide(L)'
;MKDNYNRQKTMKFSQGLGVILGTTTLALVQYQTVFALTPVEVNDIAKQITVMIGGLDGKGSGVIIDKDGNTYTVLTAYHVIKNPGVYDIITYDGEKYRIERSQNV
;
A
#
# COMPACT_ATOMS: atom_id res chain seq x y z
N MET A 1 11.42 38.64 68.52
CA MET A 1 11.27 37.75 69.68
C MET A 1 9.79 37.48 69.92
N LYS A 2 9.45 36.21 70.18
CA LYS A 2 8.14 35.62 70.50
C LYS A 2 7.31 35.07 69.32
N ASP A 3 7.78 33.91 68.86
CA ASP A 3 7.07 32.66 68.60
C ASP A 3 5.56 32.65 68.92
N ASN A 4 4.73 32.13 68.02
CA ASN A 4 4.30 30.72 68.12
C ASN A 4 3.28 30.30 67.05
N TYR A 5 3.55 29.09 66.58
CA TYR A 5 2.80 28.23 65.67
C TYR A 5 1.40 27.88 66.21
N ASN A 6 0.39 27.79 65.33
CA ASN A 6 -0.76 26.92 65.60
C ASN A 6 -1.50 26.45 64.33
N ARG A 7 -1.15 25.20 63.97
CA ARG A 7 -2.03 24.09 63.54
C ARG A 7 -3.07 24.37 62.45
N GLN A 8 -2.70 24.03 61.21
CA GLN A 8 -3.69 23.71 60.18
C GLN A 8 -4.40 22.41 60.56
N LYS A 9 -5.65 22.53 61.01
CA LYS A 9 -6.56 21.41 61.19
C LYS A 9 -6.86 20.83 59.81
N THR A 10 -6.37 19.63 59.52
CA THR A 10 -6.69 18.89 58.30
C THR A 10 -8.19 18.59 58.27
N MET A 11 -8.92 19.26 57.39
CA MET A 11 -10.28 18.84 57.04
C MET A 11 -10.19 17.71 56.02
N LYS A 12 -10.59 16.51 56.44
CA LYS A 12 -10.89 15.41 55.52
C LYS A 12 -12.19 15.75 54.80
N PHE A 13 -12.10 16.18 53.54
CA PHE A 13 -13.26 16.33 52.68
C PHE A 13 -13.66 14.97 52.12
N SER A 14 -14.81 14.48 52.56
CA SER A 14 -15.48 13.33 51.98
C SER A 14 -16.70 13.78 51.19
N GLN A 15 -16.89 13.08 50.07
CA GLN A 15 -18.09 13.00 49.23
C GLN A 15 -18.30 14.12 48.21
N GLY A 16 -18.55 13.67 46.98
CA GLY A 16 -19.31 14.42 45.98
C GLY A 16 -18.66 14.39 44.61
N LEU A 17 -18.96 13.37 43.82
CA LEU A 17 -18.85 13.47 42.36
C LEU A 17 -19.62 14.72 41.90
N GLY A 18 -18.99 15.58 41.12
CA GLY A 18 -19.70 16.50 40.23
C GLY A 18 -19.22 17.95 40.28
N VAL A 19 -18.27 18.28 39.40
CA VAL A 19 -18.42 19.31 38.37
C VAL A 19 -17.53 18.88 37.19
N ILE A 20 -18.14 18.40 36.09
CA ILE A 20 -17.44 18.31 34.81
C ILE A 20 -17.34 19.76 34.31
N LEU A 21 -16.25 20.44 34.66
CA LEU A 21 -15.87 21.66 33.96
C LEU A 21 -15.50 21.20 32.55
N GLY A 22 -16.41 21.44 31.60
CA GLY A 22 -16.29 21.00 30.21
C GLY A 22 -14.95 21.40 29.62
N THR A 23 -14.03 20.44 29.55
CA THR A 23 -12.81 20.60 28.78
C THR A 23 -13.22 20.46 27.33
N THR A 24 -13.35 21.58 26.61
CA THR A 24 -13.38 21.55 25.16
C THR A 24 -12.04 20.99 24.71
N THR A 25 -11.98 19.69 24.40
CA THR A 25 -10.82 19.09 23.77
C THR A 25 -10.74 19.62 22.34
N LEU A 26 -9.81 20.53 22.08
CA LEU A 26 -9.42 20.87 20.71
C LEU A 26 -8.76 19.62 20.11
N ALA A 27 -9.44 18.95 19.17
CA ALA A 27 -8.82 17.89 18.40
C ALA A 27 -7.71 18.50 17.53
N LEU A 28 -6.45 18.29 17.92
CA LEU A 28 -5.32 18.59 17.06
C LEU A 28 -5.32 17.56 15.92
N VAL A 29 -5.79 17.96 14.74
CA VAL A 29 -5.67 17.15 13.53
C VAL A 29 -4.17 17.05 13.21
N GLN A 30 -3.55 15.95 13.61
CA GLN A 30 -2.15 15.69 13.26
C GLN A 30 -2.10 15.47 11.75
N TYR A 31 -1.37 16.34 11.04
CA TYR A 31 -1.15 16.18 9.61
C TYR A 31 -0.29 14.93 9.42
N GLN A 32 -0.87 13.89 8.84
CA GLN A 32 -0.12 12.69 8.49
C GLN A 32 0.82 13.04 7.33
N THR A 33 2.11 13.02 7.58
CA THR A 33 3.14 13.16 6.55
C THR A 33 3.08 11.96 5.63
N VAL A 34 2.72 12.19 4.36
CA VAL A 34 2.83 11.18 3.31
C VAL A 34 4.29 11.14 2.87
N PHE A 35 4.98 10.03 3.16
CA PHE A 35 6.32 9.78 2.64
C PHE A 35 6.20 9.08 1.28
N ALA A 36 7.00 9.53 0.31
CA ALA A 36 7.12 8.83 -0.96
C ALA A 36 7.83 7.49 -0.75
N LEU A 37 7.46 6.49 -1.55
CA LEU A 37 8.17 5.21 -1.57
C LEU A 37 9.59 5.39 -2.09
N THR A 38 10.51 4.63 -1.52
CA THR A 38 11.87 4.51 -2.04
C THR A 38 11.87 3.80 -3.40
N PRO A 39 12.92 3.98 -4.22
CA PRO A 39 13.03 3.26 -5.49
C PRO A 39 13.00 1.73 -5.35
N VAL A 40 13.50 1.20 -4.22
CA VAL A 40 13.49 -0.24 -3.93
C VAL A 40 12.05 -0.72 -3.72
N GLU A 41 11.28 -0.03 -2.88
CA GLU A 41 9.87 -0.36 -2.63
C GLU A 41 9.02 -0.25 -3.91
N VAL A 42 9.25 0.80 -4.71
CA VAL A 42 8.58 0.95 -6.02
C VAL A 42 8.91 -0.23 -6.94
N ASN A 43 10.17 -0.63 -7.00
CA ASN A 43 10.62 -1.75 -7.82
C ASN A 43 10.02 -3.08 -7.34
N ASP A 44 9.90 -3.29 -6.03
CA ASP A 44 9.32 -4.52 -5.48
C ASP A 44 7.83 -4.64 -5.80
N ILE A 45 7.09 -3.51 -5.76
CA ILE A 45 5.69 -3.46 -6.23
C ILE A 45 5.62 -3.68 -7.75
N ALA A 46 6.44 -2.98 -8.53
CA ALA A 46 6.41 -3.05 -9.98
C ALA A 46 6.73 -4.46 -10.51
N LYS A 47 7.65 -5.18 -9.85
CA LYS A 47 7.98 -6.57 -10.19
C LYS A 47 6.77 -7.49 -10.11
N GLN A 48 5.92 -7.35 -9.12
CA GLN A 48 4.75 -8.24 -8.91
C GLN A 48 3.74 -8.17 -10.06
N ILE A 49 3.67 -7.04 -10.76
CA ILE A 49 2.74 -6.83 -11.89
C ILE A 49 3.43 -6.89 -13.26
N THR A 50 4.76 -7.02 -13.28
CA THR A 50 5.53 -7.16 -14.52
C THR A 50 5.59 -8.62 -14.92
N VAL A 51 5.34 -8.91 -16.19
CA VAL A 51 5.50 -10.25 -16.77
C VAL A 51 6.61 -10.24 -17.81
N MET A 52 7.33 -11.36 -17.92
CA MET A 52 8.21 -11.63 -19.04
C MET A 52 7.41 -12.30 -20.15
N ILE A 53 7.59 -11.84 -21.38
CA ILE A 53 6.94 -12.40 -22.57
C ILE A 53 8.04 -13.01 -23.44
N GLY A 54 8.05 -14.34 -23.53
CA GLY A 54 8.98 -15.13 -24.33
C GLY A 54 8.29 -15.82 -25.50
N GLY A 55 9.06 -16.20 -26.53
CA GLY A 55 8.55 -16.86 -27.73
C GLY A 55 9.67 -17.19 -28.72
N LEU A 56 9.29 -17.48 -29.97
CA LEU A 56 10.19 -17.99 -31.01
C LEU A 56 11.33 -17.02 -31.36
N ASP A 57 11.04 -15.71 -31.53
CA ASP A 57 12.03 -14.71 -31.98
C ASP A 57 11.95 -13.35 -31.23
N GLY A 58 11.13 -13.25 -30.18
CA GLY A 58 10.86 -12.00 -29.47
C GLY A 58 10.84 -12.21 -27.96
N LYS A 59 11.72 -11.49 -27.26
CA LYS A 59 11.72 -11.37 -25.80
C LYS A 59 11.31 -9.94 -25.45
N GLY A 60 10.37 -9.80 -24.54
CA GLY A 60 9.95 -8.50 -24.03
C GLY A 60 9.32 -8.63 -22.67
N SER A 61 8.74 -7.52 -22.21
CA SER A 61 7.98 -7.48 -20.97
C SER A 61 6.57 -6.97 -21.24
N GLY A 62 5.69 -7.23 -20.29
CA GLY A 62 4.38 -6.61 -20.21
C GLY A 62 4.05 -6.23 -18.78
N VAL A 63 2.98 -5.48 -18.60
CA VAL A 63 2.47 -5.07 -17.29
C VAL A 63 1.01 -5.49 -17.18
N ILE A 64 0.65 -6.13 -16.07
CA ILE A 64 -0.74 -6.42 -15.73
C ILE A 64 -1.44 -5.10 -15.40
N ILE A 65 -2.49 -4.76 -16.15
CA ILE A 65 -3.26 -3.51 -16.00
C ILE A 65 -4.68 -3.75 -15.50
N ASP A 66 -5.15 -4.99 -15.52
CA ASP A 66 -6.48 -5.37 -15.04
C ASP A 66 -6.53 -6.85 -14.63
N LYS A 67 -7.47 -7.17 -13.73
CA LYS A 67 -7.72 -8.52 -13.23
C LYS A 67 -9.22 -8.72 -13.01
N ASP A 68 -9.79 -9.71 -13.71
CA ASP A 68 -11.15 -10.21 -13.50
C ASP A 68 -11.11 -11.70 -13.13
N GLY A 69 -11.34 -12.00 -11.85
CA GLY A 69 -11.18 -13.36 -11.31
C GLY A 69 -9.77 -13.91 -11.53
N ASN A 70 -9.65 -14.93 -12.40
CA ASN A 70 -8.38 -15.56 -12.79
C ASN A 70 -7.88 -15.11 -14.18
N THR A 71 -8.53 -14.11 -14.77
CA THR A 71 -8.15 -13.52 -16.06
C THR A 71 -7.39 -12.23 -15.81
N TYR A 72 -6.26 -12.06 -16.48
CA TYR A 72 -5.38 -10.90 -16.35
C TYR A 72 -5.19 -10.23 -17.71
N THR A 73 -5.29 -8.91 -17.74
CA THR A 73 -5.02 -8.11 -18.94
C THR A 73 -3.59 -7.60 -18.89
N VAL A 74 -2.78 -7.98 -19.88
CA VAL A 74 -1.37 -7.57 -19.99
C VAL A 74 -1.20 -6.56 -21.12
N LEU A 75 -0.68 -5.38 -20.80
CA LEU A 75 -0.23 -4.40 -21.78
C LEU A 75 1.22 -4.68 -22.18
N THR A 76 1.51 -4.75 -23.47
CA THR A 76 2.88 -4.88 -24.00
C THR A 76 3.06 -4.06 -25.27
N ALA A 77 4.30 -3.91 -25.71
CA ALA A 77 4.61 -3.27 -26.98
C ALA A 77 4.22 -4.18 -28.16
N TYR A 78 3.65 -3.60 -29.21
CA TYR A 78 3.22 -4.34 -30.40
C TYR A 78 4.33 -5.21 -31.00
N HIS A 79 5.57 -4.72 -31.04
CA HIS A 79 6.69 -5.46 -31.62
C HIS A 79 7.04 -6.75 -30.86
N VAL A 80 6.69 -6.86 -29.58
CA VAL A 80 6.94 -8.07 -28.76
C VAL A 80 6.07 -9.23 -29.23
N ILE A 81 4.83 -8.92 -29.63
CA ILE A 81 3.83 -9.91 -30.07
C ILE A 81 3.47 -9.76 -31.55
N LYS A 82 4.37 -9.18 -32.37
CA LYS A 82 4.05 -8.85 -33.77
C LYS A 82 3.71 -10.11 -34.58
N ASN A 83 4.47 -11.17 -34.39
CA ASN A 83 4.35 -12.39 -35.17
C ASN A 83 3.25 -13.29 -34.58
N PRO A 84 2.49 -14.02 -35.41
CA PRO A 84 1.58 -15.03 -34.89
C PRO A 84 2.35 -16.17 -34.26
N GLY A 85 1.62 -16.97 -33.48
CA GLY A 85 2.15 -18.19 -32.88
C GLY A 85 2.05 -18.14 -31.38
N VAL A 86 2.89 -18.93 -30.73
CA VAL A 86 2.73 -19.25 -29.33
C VAL A 86 3.75 -18.50 -28.48
N TYR A 87 3.24 -17.81 -27.46
CA TYR A 87 4.01 -17.03 -26.50
C TYR A 87 3.89 -17.63 -25.11
N ASP A 88 4.96 -17.48 -24.36
CA ASP A 88 5.06 -17.84 -22.96
C ASP A 88 5.05 -16.56 -22.12
N ILE A 89 4.04 -16.41 -21.27
CA ILE A 89 3.94 -15.36 -20.26
C ILE A 89 4.46 -15.94 -18.95
N ILE A 90 5.48 -15.31 -18.38
CA ILE A 90 6.11 -15.74 -17.13
C ILE A 90 5.92 -14.64 -16.09
N THR A 91 5.24 -14.98 -15.00
CA THR A 91 4.94 -14.08 -13.88
C THR A 91 6.11 -13.97 -12.91
N TYR A 92 6.04 -13.03 -11.96
CA TYR A 92 7.12 -12.72 -11.02
C TYR A 92 7.52 -13.91 -10.12
N ASP A 93 6.59 -14.83 -9.89
CA ASP A 93 6.76 -16.09 -9.13
C ASP A 93 7.29 -17.24 -9.99
N GLY A 94 7.51 -17.00 -11.29
CA GLY A 94 8.03 -17.98 -12.23
C GLY A 94 6.97 -18.90 -12.84
N GLU A 95 5.68 -18.70 -12.54
CA GLU A 95 4.61 -19.44 -13.21
C GLU A 95 4.54 -19.09 -14.70
N LYS A 96 4.15 -20.08 -15.51
CA LYS A 96 4.23 -20.01 -16.96
C LYS A 96 2.87 -20.26 -17.60
N TYR A 97 2.42 -19.31 -18.42
CA TYR A 97 1.13 -19.31 -19.08
C TYR A 97 1.34 -19.23 -20.60
N ARG A 98 0.75 -20.17 -21.34
CA ARG A 98 0.91 -20.25 -22.80
C ARG A 98 -0.28 -19.56 -23.48
N ILE A 99 0.00 -18.61 -24.38
CA ILE A 99 -1.04 -17.92 -25.17
C ILE A 99 -0.74 -18.07 -26.65
N GLU A 100 -1.79 -18.14 -27.47
CA GLU A 100 -1.68 -18.19 -28.93
C GLU A 100 -2.20 -16.90 -29.55
N ARG A 101 -1.34 -16.23 -30.32
CA ARG A 101 -1.74 -15.12 -31.17
C ARG A 101 -2.13 -15.66 -32.53
N SER A 102 -3.44 -15.65 -32.81
CA SER A 102 -3.97 -15.97 -34.14
C SER A 102 -3.75 -14.83 -35.14
N GLN A 103 -3.65 -15.15 -36.43
CA GLN A 103 -3.47 -14.17 -37.52
C GLN A 103 -4.73 -13.41 -37.93
N ASN A 104 -5.85 -13.61 -37.25
CA ASN A 104 -7.12 -13.06 -37.70
C ASN A 104 -7.31 -11.66 -37.09
N VAL A 105 -6.86 -10.64 -37.83
CA VAL A 105 -7.32 -9.26 -37.72
C VAL A 105 -7.94 -8.87 -39.05
#